data_AF-A0A0G1KG72-F1
#
_entry.id   AF-A0A0G1KG72-F1
#
_cell.length_a   1.000
_cell.length_b   1.000
_cell.length_c   1.000
_cell.angle_alpha   90.00
_cell.angle_beta   90.00
_cell.angle_gamma   90.00
#
_symmetry.space_group_name_H-M   'P 1'
#
loop_
_entity.id
_entity.type
_entity.pdbx_description
1 polymer ?
#
loop_
_entity_poly.entity_id
_entity_poly.type
_entity_poly.pdbx_seq_one_letter_code
_entity_poly.pdbx_strand_id
1 'polypeptide(L)'
;MAEEQTENNSSETSAVEKERFDISFGNGALKKLKELANYLSISEDRLGDILVKGMKIIDAVKDAGEDKIIIETKDGKRETINIRDL
;
A
#
# COMPACT_ATOMS: atom_id res chain seq x y z
N MET A 1 29.43 13.54 -46.50
CA MET A 1 29.78 14.76 -45.73
C MET A 1 28.45 15.35 -45.30
N ALA A 2 28.00 14.98 -44.09
CA ALA A 2 28.14 15.75 -42.83
C ALA A 2 26.95 16.73 -42.72
N GLU A 3 26.11 16.79 -41.69
CA GLU A 3 26.18 16.31 -40.30
C GLU A 3 24.77 16.10 -39.72
N GLU A 4 24.74 15.24 -38.70
CA GLU A 4 23.64 14.89 -37.80
C GLU A 4 23.01 16.10 -37.11
N GLN A 5 21.67 16.12 -37.03
CA GLN A 5 20.96 16.88 -36.01
C GLN A 5 20.49 15.89 -34.94
N THR A 6 21.30 15.75 -33.90
CA THR A 6 20.91 15.14 -32.63
C THR A 6 19.96 16.08 -31.90
N GLU A 7 18.66 15.83 -32.02
CA GLU A 7 17.67 16.40 -31.11
C GLU A 7 17.79 15.69 -29.76
N ASN A 8 18.41 16.39 -28.81
CA ASN A 8 18.47 16.01 -27.41
C ASN A 8 17.04 15.96 -26.83
N ASN A 9 16.44 14.77 -26.87
CA ASN A 9 15.29 14.43 -26.03
C ASN A 9 15.79 14.30 -24.57
N SER A 10 16.01 15.44 -23.92
CA SER A 10 16.13 15.51 -22.46
C SER A 10 14.79 15.05 -21.90
N SER A 11 14.71 13.76 -21.58
CA SER A 11 13.64 13.18 -20.79
C SER A 11 13.71 13.83 -19.41
N GLU A 12 12.97 14.93 -19.24
CA GLU A 12 12.57 15.43 -17.94
C GLU A 12 11.79 14.30 -17.27
N THR A 13 12.52 13.48 -16.52
CA THR A 13 11.93 12.49 -15.65
C THR A 13 11.39 13.32 -14.49
N SER A 14 10.17 13.83 -14.62
CA SER A 14 9.47 14.51 -13.54
C SER A 14 9.51 13.56 -12.35
N ALA A 15 10.34 13.88 -11.37
CA ALA A 15 10.40 13.14 -10.13
C ALA A 15 9.00 13.26 -9.53
N VAL A 16 8.22 12.18 -9.65
CA VAL A 16 6.93 12.07 -8.99
C VAL A 16 7.23 12.29 -7.51
N GLU A 17 6.81 13.44 -6.97
CA GLU A 17 6.84 13.70 -5.54
C GLU A 17 6.11 12.53 -4.89
N LYS A 18 6.89 11.60 -4.31
CA LYS A 18 6.32 10.50 -3.56
C LYS A 18 5.66 11.14 -2.36
N GLU A 19 4.33 11.17 -2.37
CA GLU A 19 3.52 11.58 -1.22
C GLU A 19 4.09 10.88 0.02
N ARG A 20 4.61 11.69 0.94
CA ARG A 20 5.17 11.19 2.20
C ARG A 20 4.05 11.16 3.22
N PHE A 21 3.78 9.98 3.74
CA PHE A 21 2.89 9.76 4.87
C PHE A 21 3.72 9.20 6.04
N ASP A 22 3.49 9.72 7.23
CA ASP A 22 4.08 9.20 8.46
C ASP A 22 3.01 8.43 9.25
N ILE A 23 3.27 7.16 9.56
CA ILE A 23 2.35 6.30 10.33
C ILE A 23 2.95 6.10 11.72
N SER A 24 2.17 6.41 12.76
CA SER A 24 2.56 6.24 14.15
C SER A 24 1.78 5.10 14.80
N PHE A 25 2.46 4.28 15.62
CA PHE A 25 1.88 3.14 16.30
C PHE A 25 1.97 3.31 17.82
N GLY A 26 0.82 3.29 18.50
CA GLY A 26 0.75 3.31 19.96
C GLY A 26 0.96 1.94 20.61
N ASN A 27 1.24 1.92 21.92
CA ASN A 27 1.17 0.73 22.78
C ASN A 27 1.96 -0.50 22.27
N GLY A 28 3.08 -0.29 21.59
CA GLY A 28 3.90 -1.36 21.04
C GLY A 28 3.28 -2.08 19.82
N ALA A 29 2.23 -1.53 19.20
CA ALA A 29 1.58 -2.13 18.04
C ALA A 29 2.55 -2.36 16.87
N LEU A 30 3.52 -1.45 16.65
CA LEU A 30 4.56 -1.64 15.63
C LEU A 30 5.38 -2.91 15.89
N LYS A 31 5.74 -3.18 17.16
CA LYS A 31 6.49 -4.37 17.53
C LYS A 31 5.70 -5.64 17.19
N LYS A 32 4.42 -5.69 17.59
CA LYS A 32 3.53 -6.81 17.29
C LYS A 32 3.32 -7.01 15.79
N LEU A 33 3.21 -5.91 15.03
CA LEU A 33 3.10 -5.96 13.58
C LEU A 33 4.36 -6.54 12.92
N LYS A 34 5.54 -6.14 13.38
CA LYS A 34 6.82 -6.72 12.91
C LYS A 34 6.95 -8.20 13.27
N GLU A 35 6.54 -8.60 14.47
CA GLU A 35 6.51 -10.01 14.89
C GLU A 35 5.58 -10.83 13.99
N LEU A 36 4.40 -10.31 13.66
CA LEU A 36 3.46 -10.95 12.73
C LEU A 36 4.03 -11.04 11.31
N ALA A 37 4.66 -9.97 10.83
CA ALA A 37 5.31 -9.96 9.52
C ALA A 37 6.39 -11.05 9.44
N ASN A 38 7.22 -11.17 10.46
CA ASN A 38 8.24 -12.21 10.56
C ASN A 38 7.61 -13.62 10.57
N TYR A 39 6.55 -13.83 11.36
CA TYR A 39 5.81 -15.10 11.38
C TYR A 39 5.26 -15.47 9.99
N LEU A 40 4.78 -14.49 9.23
CA LEU A 40 4.27 -14.67 7.87
C LEU A 40 5.37 -14.65 6.79
N SER A 41 6.64 -14.58 7.16
CA SER A 41 7.78 -14.45 6.24
C SER A 41 7.67 -13.25 5.29
N ILE A 42 7.09 -12.15 5.76
CA ILE A 42 7.00 -10.88 5.05
C ILE A 42 8.17 -10.01 5.47
N SER A 43 8.94 -9.53 4.49
CA SER A 43 10.08 -8.66 4.73
C SER A 43 9.64 -7.28 5.26
N GLU A 44 10.39 -6.74 6.21
CA GLU A 44 10.03 -5.50 6.93
C GLU A 44 9.94 -4.28 6.01
N ASP A 45 10.80 -4.20 4.98
CA ASP A 45 10.76 -3.17 3.94
C ASP A 45 9.42 -3.12 3.18
N ARG A 46 8.70 -4.25 3.13
CA ARG A 46 7.39 -4.35 2.47
C ARG A 46 6.23 -3.96 3.37
N LEU A 47 6.44 -3.81 4.68
CA LEU A 47 5.35 -3.49 5.61
C LEU A 47 4.73 -2.13 5.31
N GLY A 48 5.56 -1.13 4.99
CA GLY A 48 5.08 0.20 4.61
C GLY A 48 4.10 0.13 3.43
N ASP A 49 4.50 -0.53 2.35
CA ASP A 49 3.67 -0.68 1.15
C ASP A 49 2.37 -1.43 1.44
N ILE A 50 2.42 -2.48 2.27
CA ILE A 50 1.24 -3.28 2.64
C ILE A 50 0.25 -2.42 3.44
N LEU A 51 0.74 -1.67 4.43
CA LEU A 51 -0.10 -0.80 5.25
C LEU A 51 -0.80 0.26 4.39
N VAL A 52 -0.06 0.91 3.50
CA VAL A 52 -0.60 1.94 2.60
C VAL A 52 -1.65 1.38 1.69
N LYS A 53 -1.38 0.23 1.05
CA LYS A 53 -2.36 -0.43 0.19
C LYS A 53 -3.61 -0.83 0.97
N GLY A 54 -3.44 -1.32 2.19
CA GLY A 54 -4.55 -1.64 3.10
C GLY A 54 -5.42 -0.40 3.39
N MET A 55 -4.80 0.73 3.74
CA MET A 55 -5.51 1.99 4.00
C MET A 55 -6.25 2.48 2.75
N LYS A 56 -5.61 2.46 1.58
CA LYS A 56 -6.25 2.86 0.31
C LYS A 56 -7.46 2.00 -0.05
N ILE A 57 -7.43 0.70 0.25
CA ILE A 57 -8.59 -0.18 0.07
C ILE A 57 -9.72 0.22 1.01
N ILE A 58 -9.40 0.48 2.28
CA ILE A 58 -10.40 0.93 3.27
C ILE A 58 -11.05 2.24 2.82
N ASP A 59 -10.25 3.21 2.39
CA ASP A 59 -10.74 4.50 1.91
C ASP A 59 -11.62 4.35 0.68
N ALA A 60 -11.19 3.54 -0.31
CA ALA A 60 -11.97 3.29 -1.52
C ALA A 60 -13.34 2.65 -1.22
N VAL A 61 -13.42 1.76 -0.23
CA VAL A 61 -14.70 1.15 0.19
C VAL A 61 -15.59 2.18 0.89
N LYS A 62 -15.02 3.04 1.75
CA LYS A 62 -15.75 4.16 2.38
C LYS A 62 -16.29 5.14 1.34
N ASP A 63 -15.49 5.50 0.34
CA ASP A 63 -15.86 6.41 -0.75
C ASP A 63 -16.98 5.83 -1.63
N ALA A 64 -17.00 4.51 -1.80
CA ALA A 64 -18.08 3.81 -2.51
C ALA A 64 -19.40 3.75 -1.72
N GLY A 65 -19.41 4.22 -0.45
CA GLY A 65 -20.57 4.14 0.44
C GLY A 65 -20.82 2.74 1.03
N GLU A 66 -19.85 1.84 0.87
CA GLU A 66 -19.89 0.48 1.39
C GLU A 66 -19.30 0.42 2.81
N ASP A 67 -19.73 -0.54 3.61
CA ASP A 67 -19.29 -0.69 5.00
C ASP A 67 -18.55 -2.00 5.27
N LYS A 68 -18.30 -2.82 4.25
CA LYS A 68 -17.77 -4.18 4.38
C LYS A 68 -16.74 -4.53 3.31
N ILE A 69 -15.71 -5.27 3.72
CA ILE A 69 -14.80 -5.98 2.83
C ILE A 69 -15.08 -7.47 2.96
N ILE A 70 -15.28 -8.16 1.83
CA ILE A 70 -15.42 -9.61 1.79
C ILE A 70 -14.13 -10.18 1.21
N ILE A 71 -13.42 -10.99 1.99
CA ILE A 71 -12.21 -11.70 1.56
C ILE A 71 -12.59 -13.15 1.36
N GLU A 72 -12.42 -13.65 0.13
CA GLU A 72 -12.54 -15.08 -0.16
C GLU A 72 -11.14 -15.72 -0.13
N THR A 73 -10.95 -16.70 0.75
CA THR A 73 -9.70 -17.45 0.83
C THR A 73 -9.63 -18.51 -0.26
N LYS A 74 -8.44 -19.05 -0.51
CA LYS A 74 -8.23 -20.14 -1.50
C LYS A 74 -9.05 -21.40 -1.20
N ASP A 75 -9.46 -21.57 0.06
CA ASP A 75 -10.31 -22.69 0.51
C ASP A 75 -11.81 -22.41 0.33
N GLY A 76 -12.18 -21.29 -0.32
CA GLY A 76 -13.57 -20.88 -0.53
C GLY A 76 -14.25 -20.30 0.72
N LYS A 77 -13.52 -20.10 1.82
CA LYS A 77 -14.05 -19.46 3.02
C LYS A 77 -14.17 -17.96 2.78
N ARG A 78 -15.28 -17.37 3.22
CA ARG A 78 -15.51 -15.93 3.17
C ARG A 78 -15.38 -15.34 4.56
N GLU A 79 -14.52 -14.34 4.67
CA GLU A 79 -14.38 -13.52 5.87
C GLU A 79 -14.91 -12.12 5.57
N THR A 80 -15.68 -11.56 6.48
CA THR A 80 -16.25 -10.21 6.36
C THR A 80 -15.60 -9.30 7.39
N ILE A 81 -15.03 -8.20 6.91
CA ILE A 81 -14.46 -7.14 7.73
C ILE A 81 -15.43 -5.96 7.66
N ASN A 82 -16.06 -5.59 8.78
CA ASN A 82 -16.86 -4.38 8.86
C ASN A 82 -15.93 -3.18 9.04
N ILE A 83 -16.01 -2.21 8.13
CA ILE A 83 -15.14 -1.03 8.13
C ILE A 83 -15.61 0.03 9.13
N ARG A 84 -16.90 0.06 9.49
CA ARG A 84 -17.43 1.03 10.47
C ARG A 84 -16.80 0.90 11.86
N ASP A 85 -16.23 -0.25 12.17
CA ASP A 85 -15.62 -0.56 13.46
C ASP A 85 -14.10 -0.29 13.48
N LEU A 86 -13.53 0.23 12.37
CA LEU A 86 -12.12 0.57 12.17
C LEU A 86 -11.89 2.08 12.15
#